data_AF-A0ABD6QWJ2-F1
#
_entry.id   AF-A0ABD6QWJ2-F1
#
_cell.length_a   1.000
_cell.length_b   1.000
_cell.length_c   1.000
_cell.angle_alpha   90.00
_cell.angle_beta   90.00
_cell.angle_gamma   90.00
#
_symmetry.space_group_name_H-M   'P 1'
#
loop_
_entity.id
_entity.type
_entity.pdbx_description
1 polymer ?
#
loop_
_entity_poly.entity_id
_entity_poly.type
_entity_poly.pdbx_seq_one_letter_code
_entity_poly.pdbx_strand_id
1 'polypeptide(L)'
;YNINNSNVLGFIDCAGVDFQNNNFVNLANNKNLKRNITFFGLTLTNLLIGAIYFSIRHCIKATWQNDRDQFYAPYDDAFQDDSEFKNNCLIFMLFHTQNRITTTQETNHFIPFSETEVNAKERYSSHALLDFLKGEIKESKESDSLFLSAKKENKPLEFSPCASRVFDAGKEIYRYYHTQDFTNRSYNANISLYDIKDFFQGRNKQGRLNSPTKAKDKHYKQLYANLQAALKDLAKEIQPKVYEYGFLRE
;
A
#
# COMPACT_ATOMS: atom_id res chain seq x y z
N TYR A 1 -21.59 7.91 10.46
CA TYR A 1 -21.15 7.35 9.18
C TYR A 1 -21.54 5.88 9.11
N ASN A 2 -22.69 5.57 8.51
CA ASN A 2 -23.03 4.19 8.15
C ASN A 2 -22.19 3.84 6.92
N ILE A 3 -21.13 3.08 7.12
CA ILE A 3 -20.37 2.49 6.01
C ILE A 3 -21.22 1.29 5.55
N ASN A 4 -21.85 1.40 4.39
CA ASN A 4 -22.27 0.19 3.66
C ASN A 4 -20.99 -0.63 3.41
N ASN A 5 -20.85 -1.75 4.14
CA ASN A 5 -19.67 -2.62 4.10
C ASN A 5 -19.38 -3.24 2.72
N SER A 6 -20.23 -3.04 1.71
CA SER A 6 -20.08 -3.67 0.39
C SER A 6 -18.94 -3.10 -0.47
N ASN A 7 -18.37 -1.93 -0.12
CA ASN A 7 -17.41 -1.22 -0.98
C ASN A 7 -16.04 -1.00 -0.31
N VAL A 8 -15.79 -1.60 0.85
CA VAL A 8 -14.53 -1.44 1.58
C VAL A 8 -13.48 -2.39 1.00
N LEU A 9 -12.33 -1.84 0.60
CA LEU A 9 -11.20 -2.59 0.06
C LEU A 9 -10.29 -3.16 1.15
N GLY A 10 -10.20 -2.46 2.28
CA GLY A 10 -9.40 -2.81 3.45
C GLY A 10 -9.44 -1.70 4.50
N PHE A 11 -8.65 -1.83 5.56
CA PHE A 11 -8.59 -0.88 6.67
C PHE A 11 -7.16 -0.46 6.97
N ILE A 12 -6.97 0.83 7.27
CA ILE A 12 -5.75 1.35 7.89
C ILE A 12 -5.96 1.42 9.39
N ASP A 13 -5.04 0.80 10.15
CA ASP A 13 -4.94 0.93 11.59
C ASP A 13 -4.39 2.32 11.95
N CYS A 14 -5.24 3.21 12.45
CA CYS A 14 -4.86 4.58 12.81
C CYS A 14 -4.52 4.65 14.31
N ALA A 15 -3.31 4.20 14.66
CA ALA A 15 -2.74 4.39 16.00
C ALA A 15 -2.37 5.86 16.27
N GLY A 16 -1.95 6.17 17.51
CA GLY A 16 -1.57 7.51 17.96
C GLY A 16 -0.69 8.25 16.94
N VAL A 17 -0.89 9.55 16.78
CA VAL A 17 -0.36 10.36 15.66
C VAL A 17 1.08 10.81 15.86
N ASP A 18 1.94 9.91 16.34
CA ASP A 18 3.35 10.16 16.64
C ASP A 18 4.24 9.02 16.15
N PHE A 19 5.55 9.27 16.08
CA PHE A 19 6.52 8.28 15.61
C PHE A 19 6.62 7.01 16.47
N GLN A 20 6.41 7.10 17.79
CA GLN A 20 6.46 5.95 18.69
C GLN A 20 5.36 4.93 18.32
N ASN A 21 4.21 5.42 17.84
CA ASN A 21 3.05 4.61 17.46
C ASN A 21 3.01 4.18 15.98
N ASN A 22 3.95 4.63 15.12
CA ASN A 22 3.96 4.31 13.69
C ASN A 22 4.02 2.80 13.40
N ASN A 23 4.67 2.01 14.26
CA ASN A 23 4.79 0.55 14.09
C ASN A 23 3.43 -0.19 14.12
N PHE A 24 2.39 0.47 14.62
CA PHE A 24 1.04 -0.06 14.65
C PHE A 24 0.22 0.34 13.42
N VAL A 25 0.65 1.35 12.66
CA VAL A 25 -0.02 1.78 11.44
C VAL A 25 0.25 0.76 10.34
N ASN A 26 -0.80 0.07 9.90
CA ASN A 26 -0.71 -0.95 8.87
C ASN A 26 -2.00 -0.99 8.04
N LEU A 27 -1.90 -1.46 6.81
CA LEU A 27 -3.04 -1.76 5.94
C LEU A 27 -3.37 -3.25 6.07
N ALA A 28 -4.61 -3.59 6.39
CA ALA A 28 -5.08 -4.96 6.59
C ALA A 28 -6.46 -5.19 5.96
N ASN A 29 -6.83 -6.45 5.72
CA ASN A 29 -8.15 -6.79 5.19
C ASN A 29 -9.26 -6.40 6.18
N ASN A 30 -9.01 -6.64 7.47
CA ASN A 30 -10.01 -6.57 8.53
C ASN A 30 -9.56 -5.73 9.74
N LYS A 31 -10.53 -5.18 10.45
CA LYS A 31 -10.30 -4.47 11.72
C LYS A 31 -9.84 -5.44 12.80
N ASN A 32 -8.76 -5.11 13.49
CA ASN A 32 -8.34 -5.85 14.68
C ASN A 32 -9.11 -5.39 15.92
N LEU A 33 -10.28 -5.95 16.16
CA LEU A 33 -11.18 -5.57 17.27
C LEU A 33 -10.56 -5.75 18.68
N LYS A 34 -9.42 -6.43 18.81
CA LYS A 34 -8.70 -6.54 20.09
C LYS A 34 -7.88 -5.29 20.41
N ARG A 35 -7.74 -4.37 19.47
CA ARG A 35 -7.03 -3.09 19.64
C ARG A 35 -8.03 -1.97 19.80
N ASN A 36 -7.88 -1.18 20.87
CA ASN A 36 -8.64 0.04 21.07
C ASN A 36 -8.01 1.19 20.27
N ILE A 37 -8.11 1.11 18.93
CA ILE A 37 -7.62 2.13 18.01
C ILE A 37 -8.68 2.47 16.96
N THR A 38 -8.50 3.60 16.28
CA THR A 38 -9.34 3.98 15.16
C THR A 38 -8.97 3.17 13.92
N PHE A 39 -9.97 2.74 13.15
CA PHE A 39 -9.77 2.08 11.86
C PHE A 39 -10.37 2.94 10.74
N PHE A 40 -9.57 3.25 9.73
CA PHE A 40 -10.02 3.97 8.55
C PHE A 40 -10.32 2.99 7.42
N GLY A 41 -11.60 2.89 7.02
CA GLY A 41 -12.02 2.02 5.92
C GLY A 41 -11.70 2.63 4.57
N LEU A 42 -10.90 1.93 3.77
CA LEU A 42 -10.53 2.35 2.43
C LEU A 42 -11.60 1.96 1.42
N THR A 43 -11.98 2.93 0.61
CA THR A 43 -12.83 2.79 -0.58
C THR A 43 -12.07 3.39 -1.75
N LEU A 44 -12.53 3.16 -2.98
CA LEU A 44 -11.93 3.80 -4.15
C LEU A 44 -11.96 5.34 -4.06
N THR A 45 -12.99 5.91 -3.44
CA THR A 45 -13.17 7.36 -3.30
C THR A 45 -12.22 8.02 -2.32
N ASN A 46 -11.66 7.27 -1.36
CA ASN A 46 -10.76 7.81 -0.33
C ASN A 46 -9.36 7.16 -0.35
N LEU A 47 -9.09 6.31 -1.36
CA LEU A 47 -7.85 5.53 -1.47
C LEU A 47 -6.60 6.40 -1.44
N LEU A 48 -6.60 7.52 -2.18
CA LEU A 48 -5.44 8.43 -2.23
C LEU A 48 -5.19 9.13 -0.90
N ILE A 49 -6.25 9.53 -0.19
CA ILE A 49 -6.13 10.14 1.15
C ILE A 49 -5.57 9.11 2.14
N GLY A 50 -6.07 7.87 2.09
CA GLY A 50 -5.52 6.77 2.87
C GLY A 50 -4.05 6.48 2.56
N ALA A 51 -3.68 6.53 1.28
CA ALA A 51 -2.30 6.34 0.83
C ALA A 51 -1.37 7.46 1.32
N ILE A 52 -1.81 8.72 1.28
CA ILE A 52 -1.07 9.85 1.88
C ILE A 52 -0.86 9.59 3.36
N TYR A 53 -1.94 9.35 4.12
CA TYR A 53 -1.85 9.07 5.56
C TYR A 53 -0.88 7.92 5.86
N PHE A 54 -0.98 6.81 5.13
CA PHE A 54 -0.06 5.69 5.34
C PHE A 54 1.39 6.08 5.04
N SER A 55 1.63 6.81 3.94
CA SER A 55 2.97 7.12 3.46
C SER A 55 3.68 8.15 4.34
N ILE A 56 3.00 9.22 4.77
CA ILE A 56 3.58 10.20 5.69
C ILE A 56 4.02 9.55 7.01
N ARG A 57 3.27 8.53 7.47
CA ARG A 57 3.58 7.80 8.70
C ARG A 57 4.76 6.84 8.58
N HIS A 58 5.20 6.50 7.36
CA HIS A 58 6.21 5.46 7.13
C HIS A 58 7.42 5.88 6.29
N CYS A 59 7.34 7.00 5.54
CA CYS A 59 8.45 7.47 4.69
C CYS A 59 9.63 8.00 5.51
N ILE A 60 9.37 8.54 6.71
CA ILE A 60 10.41 8.98 7.64
C ILE A 60 10.61 7.90 8.70
N LYS A 61 11.86 7.47 8.86
CA LYS A 61 12.21 6.45 9.83
C LYS A 61 12.07 7.00 11.25
N ALA A 62 11.40 6.25 12.13
CA ALA A 62 11.43 6.51 13.56
C ALA A 62 12.86 6.31 14.10
N THR A 63 13.34 7.32 14.82
CA THR A 63 14.63 7.37 15.50
C THR A 63 14.41 7.92 16.91
N TRP A 64 15.48 7.99 17.70
CA TRP A 64 15.39 8.64 19.01
C TRP A 64 15.26 10.17 18.91
N GLN A 65 15.64 10.78 17.77
CA GLN A 65 15.61 12.24 17.59
C GLN A 65 14.20 12.76 17.35
N ASN A 66 13.39 12.02 16.59
CA ASN A 66 11.99 12.32 16.31
C ASN A 66 11.03 11.48 17.17
N ASP A 67 11.52 10.95 18.30
CA ASP A 67 10.66 10.26 19.24
C ASP A 67 9.62 11.24 19.79
N ARG A 68 8.34 10.86 19.70
CA ARG A 68 7.16 11.67 20.09
C ARG A 68 6.85 12.90 19.24
N ASP A 69 7.59 13.17 18.17
CA ASP A 69 7.17 14.17 17.18
C ASP A 69 5.78 13.81 16.68
N GLN A 70 4.89 14.81 16.70
CA GLN A 70 3.50 14.65 16.33
C GLN A 70 3.31 14.94 14.85
N PHE A 71 2.46 14.15 14.19
CA PHE A 71 1.93 14.47 12.87
C PHE A 71 0.75 15.42 13.02
N TYR A 72 0.69 16.42 12.14
CA TYR A 72 -0.33 17.46 12.15
C TYR A 72 -1.25 17.36 10.94
N ALA A 73 -2.38 18.07 11.02
CA ALA A 73 -3.15 18.42 9.84
C ALA A 73 -2.29 19.28 8.90
N PRO A 74 -2.46 19.13 7.57
CA PRO A 74 -1.73 19.94 6.61
C PRO A 74 -2.04 21.43 6.81
N TYR A 75 -1.17 22.31 6.29
CA TYR A 75 -1.39 23.76 6.37
C TYR A 75 -2.68 24.18 5.66
N ASP A 76 -2.93 23.60 4.48
CA ASP A 76 -4.06 23.87 3.62
C ASP A 76 -4.30 22.68 2.67
N ASP A 77 -5.19 22.86 1.68
CA ASP A 77 -5.55 21.84 0.71
C ASP A 77 -4.59 21.74 -0.50
N ALA A 78 -3.45 22.43 -0.52
CA ALA A 78 -2.53 22.43 -1.67
C ALA A 78 -2.03 21.03 -2.06
N PHE A 79 -1.90 20.12 -1.08
CA PHE A 79 -1.52 18.72 -1.32
C PHE A 79 -2.55 17.96 -2.17
N GLN A 80 -3.81 18.43 -2.21
CA GLN A 80 -4.87 17.77 -2.98
C GLN A 80 -4.67 17.96 -4.49
N ASP A 81 -4.02 19.04 -4.91
CA ASP A 81 -3.74 19.33 -6.32
C ASP A 81 -2.41 18.70 -6.80
N ASP A 82 -1.56 18.19 -5.90
CA ASP A 82 -0.31 17.51 -6.25
C ASP A 82 -0.57 16.02 -6.58
N SER A 83 -0.89 15.77 -7.85
CA SER A 83 -1.09 14.40 -8.36
C SER A 83 0.15 13.51 -8.28
N GLU A 84 1.36 14.07 -8.43
CA GLU A 84 2.60 13.29 -8.31
C GLU A 84 2.78 12.81 -6.87
N PHE A 85 2.61 13.69 -5.88
CA PHE A 85 2.68 13.34 -4.45
C PHE A 85 1.64 12.26 -4.07
N LYS A 86 0.38 12.42 -4.49
CA LYS A 86 -0.69 11.43 -4.26
C LYS A 86 -0.33 10.06 -4.85
N ASN A 87 0.16 10.04 -6.09
CA ASN A 87 0.51 8.81 -6.79
C ASN A 87 1.75 8.14 -6.18
N ASN A 88 2.76 8.92 -5.80
CA ASN A 88 3.92 8.46 -5.05
C ASN A 88 3.52 7.80 -3.73
N CYS A 89 2.61 8.43 -2.98
CA CYS A 89 2.07 7.86 -1.75
C CYS A 89 1.30 6.56 -2.00
N LEU A 90 0.51 6.47 -3.06
CA LEU A 90 -0.19 5.23 -3.44
C LEU A 90 0.81 4.09 -3.69
N ILE A 91 1.80 4.32 -4.54
CA ILE A 91 2.82 3.30 -4.85
C ILE A 91 3.59 2.92 -3.59
N PHE A 92 3.99 3.89 -2.77
CA PHE A 92 4.67 3.60 -1.52
C PHE A 92 3.82 2.70 -0.61
N MET A 93 2.55 3.04 -0.38
CA MET A 93 1.64 2.24 0.44
C MET A 93 1.50 0.80 -0.07
N LEU A 94 1.33 0.61 -1.38
CA LEU A 94 1.09 -0.71 -1.98
C LEU A 94 2.25 -1.68 -1.72
N PHE A 95 3.50 -1.22 -1.81
CA PHE A 95 4.68 -2.09 -1.69
C PHE A 95 5.39 -1.99 -0.34
N HIS A 96 4.94 -1.11 0.56
CA HIS A 96 5.54 -0.99 1.89
C HIS A 96 5.33 -2.24 2.74
N THR A 97 6.26 -2.49 3.67
CA THR A 97 6.24 -3.68 4.52
C THR A 97 5.06 -3.76 5.50
N GLN A 98 4.43 -2.62 5.79
CA GLN A 98 3.23 -2.51 6.64
C GLN A 98 1.93 -2.63 5.84
N ASN A 99 1.99 -2.89 4.53
CA ASN A 99 0.88 -3.50 3.82
C ASN A 99 0.82 -5.00 4.19
N ARG A 100 -0.23 -5.38 4.90
CA ARG A 100 -0.47 -6.72 5.45
C ARG A 100 -1.73 -7.36 4.87
N ILE A 101 -2.23 -6.85 3.75
CA ILE A 101 -3.28 -7.52 2.98
C ILE A 101 -2.85 -8.95 2.72
N THR A 102 -3.74 -9.91 2.96
CA THR A 102 -3.52 -11.33 2.76
C THR A 102 -4.77 -11.96 2.18
N THR A 103 -4.60 -12.96 1.31
CA THR A 103 -5.73 -13.75 0.77
C THR A 103 -6.29 -14.75 1.77
N THR A 104 -5.66 -14.91 2.94
CA THR A 104 -6.12 -15.86 3.97
C THR A 104 -7.32 -15.36 4.76
N GLN A 105 -7.62 -14.07 4.71
CA GLN A 105 -8.71 -13.45 5.46
C GLN A 105 -9.88 -13.12 4.54
N GLU A 106 -9.63 -12.36 3.47
CA GLU A 106 -10.65 -11.89 2.52
C GLU A 106 -10.07 -11.76 1.11
N THR A 107 -10.93 -11.38 0.17
CA THR A 107 -10.54 -11.04 -1.20
C THR A 107 -9.47 -9.96 -1.21
N ASN A 108 -8.40 -10.18 -1.97
CA ASN A 108 -7.37 -9.18 -2.18
C ASN A 108 -7.81 -8.20 -3.28
N HIS A 109 -8.05 -6.95 -2.88
CA HIS A 109 -8.41 -5.86 -3.78
C HIS A 109 -7.21 -5.01 -4.23
N PHE A 110 -6.01 -5.26 -3.69
CA PHE A 110 -4.82 -4.41 -3.82
C PHE A 110 -3.76 -5.01 -4.77
N ILE A 111 -4.19 -5.72 -5.81
CA ILE A 111 -3.29 -6.20 -6.87
C ILE A 111 -3.15 -5.10 -7.93
N PRO A 112 -1.95 -4.52 -8.13
CA PRO A 112 -1.78 -3.37 -9.00
C PRO A 112 -1.45 -3.74 -10.46
N PHE A 113 -1.37 -5.04 -10.78
CA PHE A 113 -0.96 -5.54 -12.09
C PHE A 113 -2.06 -6.41 -12.68
N SER A 114 -2.21 -6.39 -14.00
CA SER A 114 -3.09 -7.32 -14.71
C SER A 114 -2.56 -8.75 -14.71
N GLU A 115 -3.44 -9.73 -14.91
CA GLU A 115 -3.07 -11.15 -15.02
C GLU A 115 -2.03 -11.38 -16.12
N THR A 116 -2.14 -10.67 -17.24
CA THR A 116 -1.22 -10.78 -18.37
C THR A 116 0.16 -10.18 -18.07
N GLU A 117 0.22 -9.07 -17.33
CA GLU A 117 1.50 -8.46 -16.95
C GLU A 117 2.35 -9.38 -16.08
N VAL A 118 1.73 -10.19 -15.22
CA VAL A 118 2.44 -11.07 -14.27
C VAL A 118 2.36 -12.55 -14.63
N ASN A 119 1.74 -12.88 -15.76
CA ASN A 119 1.49 -14.26 -16.24
C ASN A 119 0.75 -15.12 -15.21
N ALA A 120 -0.29 -14.56 -14.57
CA ALA A 120 -1.16 -15.32 -13.69
C ALA A 120 -1.91 -16.41 -14.48
N LYS A 121 -1.98 -17.62 -13.92
CA LYS A 121 -2.63 -18.81 -14.53
C LYS A 121 -4.15 -18.83 -14.37
N GLU A 122 -4.69 -18.00 -13.48
CA GLU A 122 -6.13 -17.91 -13.19
C GLU A 122 -6.53 -16.44 -13.07
N ARG A 123 -7.84 -16.18 -13.20
CA ARG A 123 -8.42 -14.83 -13.14
C ARG A 123 -8.48 -14.30 -11.70
N TYR A 124 -8.27 -13.00 -11.52
CA TYR A 124 -8.46 -12.39 -10.21
C TYR A 124 -9.93 -12.31 -9.81
N SER A 125 -10.16 -12.41 -8.51
CA SER A 125 -11.46 -12.21 -7.86
C SER A 125 -11.82 -10.73 -7.75
N SER A 126 -10.84 -9.82 -7.87
CA SER A 126 -11.08 -8.38 -7.90
C SER A 126 -10.08 -7.64 -8.77
N HIS A 127 -10.60 -6.70 -9.56
CA HIS A 127 -9.82 -5.77 -10.40
C HIS A 127 -9.88 -4.33 -9.86
N ALA A 128 -10.38 -4.11 -8.63
CA ALA A 128 -10.69 -2.78 -8.10
C ALA A 128 -9.52 -1.78 -8.16
N LEU A 129 -8.33 -2.17 -7.70
CA LEU A 129 -7.15 -1.31 -7.79
C LEU A 129 -6.65 -1.16 -9.24
N LEU A 130 -6.73 -2.22 -10.06
CA LEU A 130 -6.31 -2.15 -11.45
C LEU A 130 -7.15 -1.16 -12.24
N ASP A 131 -8.47 -1.20 -12.06
CA ASP A 131 -9.42 -0.29 -12.70
C ASP A 131 -9.23 1.15 -12.19
N PHE A 132 -8.87 1.32 -10.91
CA PHE A 132 -8.45 2.60 -10.33
C PHE A 132 -7.22 3.17 -11.05
N LEU A 133 -6.16 2.38 -11.21
CA LEU A 133 -4.91 2.84 -11.81
C LEU A 133 -5.05 3.21 -13.28
N LYS A 134 -5.97 2.57 -14.01
CA LYS A 134 -6.29 2.87 -15.41
C LYS A 134 -7.17 4.12 -15.59
N GLY A 135 -7.69 4.68 -14.49
CA GLY A 135 -8.66 5.78 -14.56
C GLY A 135 -10.03 5.35 -15.09
N GLU A 136 -10.38 4.07 -14.97
CA GLU A 136 -11.65 3.50 -15.47
C GLU A 136 -12.82 3.65 -14.49
N ILE A 137 -12.61 4.32 -13.34
CA ILE A 137 -13.64 4.50 -12.32
C ILE A 137 -14.68 5.53 -12.77
N LYS A 138 -15.90 5.05 -12.97
CA LYS A 138 -17.09 5.88 -13.14
C LYS A 138 -17.73 6.10 -11.77
N GLU A 139 -17.57 7.27 -11.16
CA GLU A 139 -18.38 7.59 -9.97
C GLU A 139 -19.85 7.80 -10.34
N SER A 140 -20.74 7.26 -9.51
CA SER A 140 -22.17 7.61 -9.48
C SER A 140 -22.35 9.05 -8.99
N LYS A 141 -23.24 9.81 -9.64
CA LYS A 141 -23.45 11.27 -9.50
C LYS A 141 -23.81 11.82 -8.10
N GLU A 142 -23.70 11.07 -7.01
CA GLU A 142 -24.23 11.45 -5.69
C GLU A 142 -23.26 11.15 -4.54
N SER A 143 -22.10 11.82 -4.50
CA SER A 143 -21.36 11.91 -3.24
C SER A 143 -20.88 13.35 -3.00
N ASP A 144 -21.67 14.08 -2.23
CA ASP A 144 -21.30 15.34 -1.57
C ASP A 144 -20.29 15.04 -0.44
N SER A 145 -19.14 14.46 -0.78
CA SER A 145 -18.05 14.36 0.15
C SER A 145 -17.25 15.66 0.09
N LEU A 146 -17.09 16.29 1.25
CA LEU A 146 -16.43 17.58 1.52
C LEU A 146 -14.97 17.70 1.00
N PHE A 147 -14.46 16.64 0.36
CA PHE A 147 -13.10 16.48 -0.16
C PHE A 147 -13.06 16.15 -1.66
N LEU A 148 -14.20 16.20 -2.36
CA LEU A 148 -14.28 15.94 -3.80
C LEU A 148 -14.61 17.22 -4.57
N SER A 149 -13.62 18.10 -4.71
CA SER A 149 -13.52 18.89 -5.95
C SER A 149 -12.64 18.14 -6.96
N ALA A 150 -12.96 16.87 -7.22
CA ALA A 150 -12.27 16.11 -8.24
C ALA A 150 -12.79 16.55 -9.62
N LYS A 151 -12.08 17.48 -10.26
CA LYS A 151 -12.08 17.57 -11.72
C LYS A 151 -11.82 16.17 -12.26
N LYS A 152 -12.70 15.70 -13.17
CA LYS A 152 -12.55 14.45 -13.90
C LYS A 152 -11.15 14.36 -14.51
N GLU A 153 -10.29 13.55 -13.93
CA GLU A 153 -9.08 13.08 -14.59
C GLU A 153 -9.31 11.62 -14.99
N ASN A 154 -10.00 11.40 -16.10
CA ASN A 154 -10.10 10.09 -16.76
C ASN A 154 -8.76 9.73 -17.46
N LYS A 155 -7.63 10.07 -16.85
CA LYS A 155 -6.29 9.80 -17.36
C LYS A 155 -5.65 8.73 -16.49
N PRO A 156 -4.88 7.79 -17.07
CA PRO A 156 -4.04 6.89 -16.30
C PRO A 156 -3.16 7.67 -15.34
N LEU A 157 -2.91 7.12 -14.15
CA LEU A 157 -2.02 7.77 -13.18
C LEU A 157 -0.60 7.86 -13.74
N GLU A 158 -0.02 9.06 -13.70
CA GLU A 158 1.38 9.28 -14.03
C GLU A 158 2.25 9.10 -12.78
N PHE A 159 3.30 8.30 -12.89
CA PHE A 159 4.22 8.00 -11.80
C PHE A 159 5.52 8.75 -11.96
N SER A 160 6.05 9.24 -10.84
CA SER A 160 7.43 9.74 -10.80
C SER A 160 8.44 8.64 -11.21
N PRO A 161 9.68 9.02 -11.54
CA PRO A 161 10.73 8.05 -11.80
C PRO A 161 10.97 7.08 -10.64
N CYS A 162 10.91 7.54 -9.38
CA CYS A 162 11.09 6.66 -8.22
C CYS A 162 9.90 5.72 -8.02
N ALA A 163 8.66 6.22 -8.17
CA ALA A 163 7.46 5.39 -8.07
C ALA A 163 7.42 4.34 -9.18
N SER A 164 7.80 4.70 -10.40
CA SER A 164 7.93 3.74 -11.51
C SER A 164 8.91 2.62 -11.20
N ARG A 165 10.09 2.93 -10.63
CA ARG A 165 11.06 1.90 -10.20
C ARG A 165 10.50 0.97 -9.13
N VAL A 166 9.72 1.48 -8.18
CA VAL A 166 9.05 0.66 -7.15
C VAL A 166 7.99 -0.24 -7.80
N PHE A 167 7.18 0.32 -8.70
CA PHE A 167 6.14 -0.41 -9.41
C PHE A 167 6.71 -1.56 -10.24
N ASP A 168 7.77 -1.31 -11.00
CA ASP A 168 8.46 -2.32 -11.80
C ASP A 168 9.14 -3.40 -10.93
N ALA A 169 9.83 -2.99 -9.85
CA ALA A 169 10.43 -3.95 -8.92
C ALA A 169 9.38 -4.84 -8.24
N GLY A 170 8.21 -4.27 -7.92
CA GLY A 170 7.05 -5.00 -7.44
C GLY A 170 6.54 -6.00 -8.47
N LYS A 171 6.43 -5.59 -9.73
CA LYS A 171 5.94 -6.42 -10.85
C LYS A 171 6.78 -7.66 -11.04
N GLU A 172 8.10 -7.52 -10.99
CA GLU A 172 9.04 -8.64 -11.13
C GLU A 172 8.90 -9.66 -9.99
N ILE A 173 8.57 -9.22 -8.76
CA ILE A 173 8.29 -10.13 -7.65
C ILE A 173 7.01 -10.95 -7.90
N TYR A 174 5.94 -10.30 -8.40
CA TYR A 174 4.70 -11.00 -8.74
C TYR A 174 4.91 -11.98 -9.89
N ARG A 175 5.56 -11.55 -10.98
CA ARG A 175 5.97 -12.42 -12.09
C ARG A 175 6.69 -13.65 -11.60
N TYR A 176 7.69 -13.44 -10.74
CA TYR A 176 8.49 -14.54 -10.22
C TYR A 176 7.68 -15.53 -9.38
N TYR A 177 6.70 -15.08 -8.62
CA TYR A 177 5.79 -15.98 -7.92
C TYR A 177 4.96 -16.84 -8.90
N HIS A 178 4.42 -16.27 -9.97
CA HIS A 178 3.59 -17.03 -10.92
C HIS A 178 4.38 -18.04 -11.77
N THR A 179 5.70 -17.91 -11.87
CA THR A 179 6.57 -18.90 -12.52
C THR A 179 6.94 -20.08 -11.63
N GLN A 180 6.63 -20.04 -10.33
CA GLN A 180 6.99 -21.12 -9.41
C GLN A 180 6.24 -22.42 -9.73
N ASP A 181 6.83 -23.53 -9.27
CA ASP A 181 6.18 -24.84 -9.32
C ASP A 181 5.18 -25.00 -8.17
N PHE A 182 3.94 -25.29 -8.53
CA PHE A 182 2.81 -25.49 -7.63
C PHE A 182 2.35 -26.95 -7.59
N THR A 183 3.16 -27.90 -8.07
CA THR A 183 2.82 -29.34 -8.01
C THR A 183 2.56 -29.81 -6.57
N ASN A 184 3.29 -29.26 -5.59
CA ASN A 184 3.18 -29.61 -4.16
C ASN A 184 2.65 -28.47 -3.28
N ARG A 185 2.08 -27.41 -3.86
CA ARG A 185 1.56 -26.23 -3.15
C ARG A 185 0.35 -25.67 -3.87
N SER A 186 -0.66 -25.23 -3.14
CA SER A 186 -1.81 -24.57 -3.77
C SER A 186 -1.38 -23.28 -4.49
N TYR A 187 -1.68 -23.21 -5.77
CA TYR A 187 -1.56 -21.98 -6.54
C TYR A 187 -2.60 -20.97 -6.08
N ASN A 188 -2.24 -19.69 -6.09
CA ASN A 188 -3.14 -18.59 -5.76
C ASN A 188 -2.87 -17.43 -6.70
N ALA A 189 -3.80 -17.17 -7.63
CA ALA A 189 -3.70 -16.02 -8.53
C ALA A 189 -3.87 -14.68 -7.79
N ASN A 190 -4.69 -14.64 -6.74
CA ASN A 190 -5.04 -13.41 -6.03
C ASN A 190 -3.98 -12.97 -5.01
N ILE A 191 -2.77 -13.53 -5.09
CA ILE A 191 -1.79 -13.41 -4.02
C ILE A 191 -1.41 -11.95 -3.73
N SER A 192 -1.25 -11.61 -2.47
CA SER A 192 -0.73 -10.29 -2.06
C SER A 192 0.80 -10.31 -1.98
N LEU A 193 1.43 -9.13 -1.95
CA LEU A 193 2.87 -9.04 -1.65
C LEU A 193 3.21 -9.66 -0.28
N TYR A 194 2.31 -9.52 0.71
CA TYR A 194 2.51 -10.11 2.03
C TYR A 194 2.55 -11.65 1.97
N ASP A 195 1.64 -12.26 1.21
CA ASP A 195 1.59 -13.70 1.00
C ASP A 195 2.76 -14.20 0.16
N ILE A 196 3.22 -13.44 -0.84
CA ILE A 196 4.45 -13.75 -1.59
C ILE A 196 5.66 -13.77 -0.63
N LYS A 197 5.75 -12.79 0.28
CA LYS A 197 6.80 -12.80 1.30
C LYS A 197 6.69 -14.05 2.18
N ASP A 198 5.49 -14.46 2.58
CA ASP A 198 5.28 -15.69 3.35
C ASP A 198 5.72 -16.93 2.56
N PHE A 199 5.38 -17.02 1.27
CA PHE A 199 5.76 -18.14 0.39
C PHE A 199 7.28 -18.37 0.32
N PHE A 200 8.07 -17.29 0.22
CA PHE A 200 9.53 -17.37 0.07
C PHE A 200 10.32 -17.28 1.39
N GLN A 201 9.82 -16.53 2.37
CA GLN A 201 10.52 -16.29 3.64
C GLN A 201 10.06 -17.27 4.73
N GLY A 202 8.82 -17.76 4.64
CA GLY A 202 8.16 -18.57 5.66
C GLY A 202 7.92 -17.83 6.96
N ARG A 203 7.45 -18.57 7.97
CA ARG A 203 7.19 -18.06 9.33
C ARG A 203 8.15 -18.66 10.35
N ASN A 204 8.32 -17.96 11.46
CA ASN A 204 9.03 -18.47 12.62
C ASN A 204 8.13 -19.37 13.50
N LYS A 205 8.68 -19.93 14.58
CA LYS A 205 7.96 -20.80 15.52
C LYS A 205 6.73 -20.14 16.17
N GLN A 206 6.68 -18.81 16.21
CA GLN A 206 5.58 -18.01 16.74
C GLN A 206 4.59 -17.56 15.66
N GLY A 207 4.72 -18.05 14.42
CA GLY A 207 3.84 -17.69 13.30
C GLY A 207 4.08 -16.30 12.70
N ARG A 208 5.15 -15.60 13.09
CA ARG A 208 5.52 -14.30 12.51
C ARG A 208 6.32 -14.52 11.22
N LEU A 209 6.07 -13.68 10.23
CA LEU A 209 6.83 -13.66 8.97
C LEU A 209 8.33 -13.50 9.27
N ASN A 210 9.15 -14.33 8.62
CA ASN A 210 10.60 -14.27 8.79
C ASN A 210 11.19 -13.01 8.14
N SER A 211 12.44 -12.70 8.47
CA SER A 211 13.22 -11.68 7.75
C SER A 211 13.55 -12.16 6.33
N PRO A 212 13.67 -11.27 5.34
CA PRO A 212 14.11 -11.61 3.97
C PRO A 212 15.45 -12.35 3.93
N THR A 213 16.31 -12.15 4.93
CA THR A 213 17.60 -12.84 5.05
C THR A 213 17.46 -14.36 5.18
N LYS A 214 16.34 -14.85 5.74
CA LYS A 214 16.03 -16.26 5.95
C LYS A 214 15.45 -16.96 4.73
N ALA A 215 15.05 -16.23 3.68
CA ALA A 215 14.63 -16.83 2.43
C ALA A 215 15.78 -17.68 1.85
N LYS A 216 15.44 -18.88 1.36
CA LYS A 216 16.42 -19.78 0.71
C LYS A 216 16.64 -19.40 -0.75
N ASP A 217 15.61 -18.89 -1.39
CA ASP A 217 15.61 -18.51 -2.78
C ASP A 217 16.49 -17.27 -3.03
N LYS A 218 17.59 -17.47 -3.76
CA LYS A 218 18.56 -16.39 -4.04
C LYS A 218 18.00 -15.34 -5.00
N HIS A 219 17.20 -15.76 -5.98
CA HIS A 219 16.66 -14.85 -6.99
C HIS A 219 15.59 -13.94 -6.37
N TYR A 220 14.66 -14.53 -5.61
CA TYR A 220 13.70 -13.77 -4.81
C TYR A 220 14.39 -12.76 -3.88
N LYS A 221 15.48 -13.15 -3.21
CA LYS A 221 16.24 -12.23 -2.34
C LYS A 221 16.75 -11.02 -3.09
N GLN A 222 17.23 -11.20 -4.31
CA GLN A 222 17.68 -10.09 -5.15
C GLN A 222 16.51 -9.20 -5.57
N LEU A 223 15.40 -9.79 -6.04
CA LEU A 223 14.20 -9.03 -6.41
C LEU A 223 13.66 -8.21 -5.23
N TYR A 224 13.58 -8.82 -4.04
CA TYR A 224 13.13 -8.12 -2.85
C TYR A 224 14.11 -7.04 -2.40
N ALA A 225 15.43 -7.26 -2.53
CA ALA A 225 16.42 -6.22 -2.26
C ALA A 225 16.28 -5.01 -3.21
N ASN A 226 16.02 -5.26 -4.49
CA ASN A 226 15.76 -4.21 -5.47
C ASN A 226 14.51 -3.40 -5.09
N LEU A 227 13.42 -4.07 -4.72
CA LEU A 227 12.20 -3.40 -4.23
C LEU A 227 12.48 -2.53 -2.99
N GLN A 228 13.24 -3.05 -2.02
CA GLN A 228 13.59 -2.30 -0.81
C GLN A 228 14.49 -1.09 -1.10
N ALA A 229 15.39 -1.19 -2.08
CA ALA A 229 16.20 -0.05 -2.52
C ALA A 229 15.32 1.02 -3.18
N ALA A 230 14.46 0.63 -4.12
CA ALA A 230 13.53 1.55 -4.79
C ALA A 230 12.58 2.24 -3.79
N LEU A 231 12.05 1.51 -2.81
CA LEU A 231 11.20 2.07 -1.75
C LEU A 231 11.92 3.12 -0.90
N LYS A 232 13.22 2.95 -0.65
CA LYS A 232 14.02 3.95 0.09
C LYS A 232 14.20 5.23 -0.72
N ASP A 233 14.36 5.12 -2.03
CA ASP A 233 14.47 6.29 -2.90
C ASP A 233 13.13 7.01 -3.01
N LEU A 234 12.03 6.28 -3.18
CA LEU A 234 10.68 6.86 -3.16
C LEU A 234 10.35 7.53 -1.82
N ALA A 235 10.77 6.94 -0.69
CA ALA A 235 10.60 7.56 0.63
C ALA A 235 11.31 8.91 0.73
N LYS A 236 12.54 9.03 0.19
CA LYS A 236 13.29 10.29 0.16
C LYS A 236 12.62 11.35 -0.73
N GLU A 237 11.92 10.92 -1.77
CA GLU A 237 11.15 11.83 -2.64
C GLU A 237 9.87 12.34 -1.95
N ILE A 238 9.20 11.47 -1.18
CA ILE A 238 7.99 11.82 -0.41
C ILE A 238 8.34 12.71 0.79
N GLN A 239 9.48 12.50 1.44
CA GLN A 239 9.83 13.14 2.71
C GLN A 239 9.77 14.69 2.69
N PRO A 240 10.36 15.41 1.71
CA PRO A 240 10.25 16.88 1.66
C PRO A 240 8.81 17.38 1.63
N LYS A 241 7.93 16.67 0.90
CA LYS A 241 6.51 17.01 0.76
C LYS A 241 5.76 16.90 2.10
N VAL A 242 6.21 16.03 3.01
CA VAL A 242 5.66 15.92 4.38
C VAL A 242 5.80 17.25 5.14
N TYR A 243 6.97 17.90 5.02
CA TYR A 243 7.23 19.19 5.66
C TYR A 243 6.61 20.35 4.87
N GLU A 244 6.70 20.32 3.54
CA GLU A 244 6.09 21.30 2.63
C GLU A 244 4.60 21.50 2.92
N TYR A 245 3.84 20.40 3.02
CA TYR A 245 2.42 20.44 3.32
C TYR A 245 2.09 20.52 4.80
N GLY A 246 3.09 20.43 5.68
CA GLY A 246 2.90 20.64 7.11
C GLY A 246 2.37 19.45 7.89
N PHE A 247 2.48 18.24 7.33
CA PHE A 247 2.19 17.01 8.08
C PHE A 247 3.19 16.79 9.22
N LEU A 248 4.39 17.35 9.10
CA LEU A 248 5.36 17.54 10.19
C LEU A 248 5.84 19.00 10.20
N ARG A 249 6.32 19.45 11.36
CA ARG A 249 6.95 20.76 11.53
C ARG A 249 8.46 20.56 11.72
N GLU A 250 9.25 21.51 11.25
CA GLU A 250 10.68 21.61 11.59
C GLU A 250 10.90 22.10 13.02
#